data_AF-A0AAD8K692-F1
#
_entry.id   AF-A0AAD8K692-F1
#
_cell.length_a   1.000
_cell.length_b   1.000
_cell.length_c   1.000
_cell.angle_alpha   90.00
_cell.angle_beta   90.00
_cell.angle_gamma   90.00
#
_symmetry.space_group_name_H-M   'P 1'
#
loop_
_entity.id
_entity.type
_entity.pdbx_description
1 polymer ?
#
loop_
_entity_poly.entity_id
_entity_poly.type
_entity_poly.pdbx_seq_one_letter_code
_entity_poly.pdbx_strand_id
1 'polypeptide(L)'
;MGWVFPDTETEQSGAAPDHINGAKTIRALYELASENYSGKYTVPVLWDKKLKTIVNNESEEIIRMFNTEFNEIAENPSLDIYRSHLQTQINELNGWIYSGINNGVYKCGFAKKQGPYEEVAKQLYEALDKCEEIHRKQRYLCGNSLTEADVRLFVTLIRFDELKS
;
A
#
# COMPACT_ATOMS: atom_id res chain seq x y z
N MET A 1 2.97 -10.38 18.82
CA MET A 1 3.60 -11.33 17.88
C MET A 1 3.49 -10.92 16.40
N GLY A 2 2.97 -9.73 16.05
CA GLY A 2 3.12 -9.16 14.70
C GLY A 2 2.65 -10.09 13.57
N TRP A 3 3.22 -9.89 12.37
CA TRP A 3 3.04 -10.78 11.23
C TRP A 3 3.93 -12.02 11.36
N VAL A 4 3.36 -13.21 11.10
CA VAL A 4 3.96 -14.52 11.34
C VAL A 4 4.01 -15.32 10.02
N PHE A 5 5.06 -16.09 9.82
CA PHE A 5 5.14 -17.08 8.75
C PHE A 5 4.62 -18.43 9.25
N PRO A 6 3.77 -19.14 8.49
CA PRO A 6 3.37 -20.49 8.86
C PRO A 6 4.58 -21.43 8.87
N ASP A 7 4.49 -22.52 9.63
CA ASP A 7 5.49 -23.58 9.67
C ASP A 7 5.46 -24.45 8.41
N THR A 8 4.30 -24.55 7.75
CA THR A 8 4.10 -25.36 6.53
C THR A 8 3.22 -24.64 5.51
N GLU A 9 3.34 -25.03 4.23
CA GLU A 9 2.50 -24.53 3.12
C GLU A 9 1.00 -24.79 3.30
N THR A 10 0.65 -25.77 4.13
CA THR A 10 -0.74 -26.22 4.32
C THR A 10 -1.38 -25.67 5.58
N GLU A 11 -0.62 -25.00 6.46
CA GLU A 11 -1.14 -24.50 7.74
C GLU A 11 -2.19 -23.40 7.54
N GLN A 12 -1.95 -22.50 6.59
CA GLN A 12 -2.84 -21.39 6.28
C GLN A 12 -2.90 -21.20 4.76
N SER A 13 -4.08 -21.44 4.17
CA SER A 13 -4.28 -21.27 2.73
C SER A 13 -3.89 -19.86 2.27
N GLY A 14 -3.05 -19.78 1.23
CA GLY A 14 -2.54 -18.52 0.66
C GLY A 14 -1.35 -17.91 1.41
N ALA A 15 -0.89 -18.51 2.51
CA ALA A 15 0.33 -18.13 3.20
C ALA A 15 1.42 -19.21 3.01
N ALA A 16 2.68 -18.80 3.04
CA ALA A 16 3.83 -19.68 2.84
C ALA A 16 4.91 -19.43 3.91
N PRO A 17 5.71 -20.45 4.29
CA PRO A 17 6.88 -20.26 5.14
C PRO A 17 7.90 -19.30 4.50
N ASP A 18 8.78 -18.71 5.31
CA ASP A 18 9.94 -17.98 4.79
C ASP A 18 11.02 -18.95 4.28
N HIS A 19 10.99 -19.22 2.97
CA HIS A 19 11.98 -20.06 2.29
C HIS A 19 13.35 -19.42 2.12
N ILE A 20 13.49 -18.12 2.40
CA ILE A 20 14.73 -17.38 2.15
C ILE A 20 15.60 -17.34 3.41
N ASN A 21 15.04 -16.92 4.55
CA ASN A 21 15.79 -16.76 5.79
C ASN A 21 15.36 -17.74 6.89
N GLY A 22 14.28 -18.50 6.69
CA GLY A 22 13.70 -19.35 7.73
C GLY A 22 13.11 -18.57 8.91
N ALA A 23 12.80 -17.28 8.71
CA ALA A 23 12.23 -16.45 9.76
C ALA A 23 10.82 -16.92 10.16
N LYS A 24 10.51 -16.86 11.45
CA LYS A 24 9.16 -17.16 11.96
C LYS A 24 8.24 -15.95 12.00
N THR A 25 8.79 -14.74 11.94
CA THR A 25 8.02 -13.50 11.98
C THR A 25 8.65 -12.44 11.09
N ILE A 26 7.85 -11.46 10.63
CA ILE A 26 8.39 -10.28 9.94
C ILE A 26 9.35 -9.49 10.84
N ARG A 27 9.09 -9.46 12.15
CA ARG A 27 10.01 -8.86 13.13
C ARG A 27 11.41 -9.45 13.04
N ALA A 28 11.52 -10.78 12.91
CA ALA A 28 12.81 -11.45 12.79
C ALA A 28 13.59 -11.03 11.52
N LEU A 29 12.91 -10.63 10.44
CA LEU A 29 13.58 -10.07 9.26
C LEU A 29 14.18 -8.68 9.53
N TYR A 30 13.47 -7.83 10.28
CA TYR A 30 14.00 -6.52 10.69
C TYR A 30 15.19 -6.67 11.64
N GLU A 31 15.10 -7.60 12.61
CA GLU A 31 16.20 -7.89 13.53
C GLU A 31 17.40 -8.51 12.81
N LEU A 32 17.18 -9.30 11.75
CA LEU A 32 18.23 -9.83 10.88
C LEU A 32 18.92 -8.71 10.07
N ALA A 33 18.15 -7.74 9.57
CA ALA A 33 18.67 -6.63 8.79
C ALA A 33 19.39 -5.57 9.63
N SER A 34 19.00 -5.41 10.90
CA SER A 34 19.57 -4.41 11.81
C SER A 34 19.35 -4.78 13.27
N GLU A 35 20.44 -4.86 14.03
CA GLU A 35 20.41 -5.12 15.48
C GLU A 35 19.80 -3.96 16.29
N ASN A 36 19.72 -2.75 15.70
CA ASN A 36 19.32 -1.53 16.38
C ASN A 36 17.99 -0.95 15.87
N TYR A 37 17.17 -1.74 15.15
CA TYR A 37 15.88 -1.27 14.66
C TYR A 37 14.90 -1.02 15.81
N SER A 38 14.34 0.19 15.88
CA SER A 38 13.43 0.63 16.94
C SER A 38 12.02 1.02 16.45
N GLY A 39 11.74 0.79 15.16
CA GLY A 39 10.47 1.14 14.53
C GLY A 39 9.40 0.05 14.62
N LYS A 40 8.35 0.21 13.80
CA LYS A 40 7.28 -0.79 13.66
C LYS A 40 7.67 -1.86 12.64
N TYR A 41 7.44 -3.12 12.96
CA TYR A 41 7.63 -4.24 12.03
C TYR A 41 6.43 -4.33 11.06
N THR A 42 6.55 -3.70 9.90
CA THR A 42 5.46 -3.56 8.92
C THR A 42 5.65 -4.46 7.71
N VAL A 43 4.57 -4.63 6.93
CA VAL A 43 4.61 -5.10 5.55
C VAL A 43 4.13 -3.96 4.64
N PRO A 44 4.56 -3.89 3.37
CA PRO A 44 5.47 -4.81 2.67
C PRO A 44 6.95 -4.66 3.09
N VAL A 45 7.76 -5.67 2.76
CA VAL A 45 9.24 -5.64 2.90
C VAL A 45 9.86 -6.05 1.57
N LEU A 46 10.63 -5.14 0.96
CA LEU A 46 11.49 -5.46 -0.17
C LEU A 46 12.86 -5.90 0.36
N TRP A 47 13.22 -7.16 0.12
CA TRP A 47 14.40 -7.81 0.72
C TRP A 47 15.50 -8.05 -0.31
N ASP A 48 16.74 -7.70 0.03
CA ASP A 48 17.92 -8.07 -0.74
C ASP A 48 18.46 -9.43 -0.26
N LYS A 49 18.32 -10.46 -1.10
CA LYS A 49 18.81 -11.80 -0.83
C LYS A 49 20.34 -11.92 -0.79
N LYS A 50 21.07 -11.03 -1.47
CA LYS A 50 22.54 -11.05 -1.54
C LYS A 50 23.14 -10.43 -0.28
N LEU A 51 22.68 -9.24 0.08
CA LEU A 51 23.17 -8.52 1.26
C LEU A 51 22.44 -8.91 2.55
N LYS A 52 21.36 -9.69 2.45
CA LYS A 52 20.52 -10.11 3.57
C LYS A 52 20.03 -8.93 4.41
N THR A 53 19.47 -7.93 3.74
CA THR A 53 18.96 -6.73 4.39
C THR A 53 17.68 -6.23 3.72
N ILE A 54 16.98 -5.32 4.39
CA ILE A 54 15.80 -4.66 3.85
C ILE A 54 16.26 -3.53 2.92
N VAL A 55 15.84 -3.60 1.66
CA VAL A 55 16.05 -2.51 0.69
C VAL A 55 15.10 -1.36 1.00
N ASN A 56 13.82 -1.67 1.19
CA ASN A 56 12.78 -0.68 1.43
C ASN A 56 11.54 -1.33 2.09
N ASN A 57 10.82 -0.58 2.92
CA ASN A 57 9.56 -1.01 3.53
C ASN A 57 8.44 0.04 3.41
N GLU A 58 8.62 1.06 2.56
CA GLU A 58 7.64 2.06 2.21
C GLU A 58 6.98 1.70 0.87
N SER A 59 5.70 1.38 0.92
CA SER A 59 4.94 0.91 -0.24
C SER A 59 4.92 1.90 -1.40
N GLU A 60 4.85 3.22 -1.13
CA GLU A 60 4.87 4.25 -2.18
C GLU A 60 6.19 4.27 -2.95
N GLU A 61 7.31 4.08 -2.25
CA GLU A 61 8.62 4.06 -2.89
C GLU A 61 8.82 2.73 -3.65
N ILE A 62 8.41 1.61 -3.06
CA ILE A 62 8.53 0.28 -3.69
C ILE A 62 7.78 0.22 -5.03
N ILE A 63 6.55 0.74 -5.11
CA ILE A 63 5.81 0.72 -6.38
C ILE A 63 6.50 1.58 -7.46
N ARG A 64 7.17 2.67 -7.07
CA ARG A 64 7.94 3.51 -8.00
C ARG A 64 9.24 2.84 -8.43
N MET A 65 9.91 2.12 -7.53
CA MET A 65 11.05 1.28 -7.91
C MET A 65 10.63 0.23 -8.94
N PHE A 66 9.51 -0.47 -8.71
CA PHE A 66 9.00 -1.46 -9.66
C PHE A 66 8.54 -0.85 -11.00
N ASN A 67 8.12 0.41 -11.01
CA ASN A 67 7.70 1.09 -12.22
C ASN A 67 8.86 1.40 -13.19
N THR A 68 10.11 1.53 -12.69
CA THR A 68 11.23 2.00 -13.53
C THR A 68 12.49 1.16 -13.47
N GLU A 69 12.88 0.65 -12.30
CA GLU A 69 14.22 0.08 -12.08
C GLU A 69 14.48 -1.23 -12.84
N PHE A 70 13.43 -1.87 -13.36
CA PHE A 70 13.51 -3.15 -14.07
C PHE A 70 13.14 -3.04 -15.56
N ASN A 71 13.02 -1.83 -16.11
CA ASN A 71 12.59 -1.63 -17.49
C ASN A 71 13.51 -2.31 -18.53
N GLU A 72 14.79 -2.49 -18.27
CA GLU A 72 15.70 -3.19 -19.20
C GLU A 72 15.36 -4.68 -19.39
N ILE A 73 14.62 -5.28 -18.45
CA ILE A 73 14.27 -6.71 -18.46
C ILE A 73 12.76 -6.96 -18.41
N ALA A 74 11.95 -5.90 -18.40
CA ALA A 74 10.50 -6.01 -18.31
C ALA A 74 9.87 -6.42 -19.64
N GLU A 75 8.77 -7.18 -19.59
CA GLU A 75 7.98 -7.50 -20.79
C GLU A 75 7.28 -6.25 -21.37
N ASN A 76 6.94 -5.28 -20.51
CA ASN A 76 6.25 -4.04 -20.88
C ASN A 76 7.02 -2.79 -20.39
N PRO A 77 8.22 -2.53 -20.93
CA PRO A 77 9.11 -1.48 -20.41
C PRO A 77 8.61 -0.05 -20.69
N SER A 78 7.60 0.10 -21.54
CA SER A 78 6.95 1.37 -21.83
C SER A 78 5.77 1.66 -20.90
N LEU A 79 5.37 0.71 -20.04
CA LEU A 79 4.33 0.95 -19.04
C LEU A 79 4.92 1.86 -17.95
N ASP A 80 4.29 3.01 -17.76
CA ASP A 80 4.66 3.96 -16.72
C ASP A 80 3.38 4.48 -16.05
N ILE A 81 3.21 4.15 -14.78
CA ILE A 81 2.08 4.59 -13.94
C ILE A 81 2.37 5.89 -13.17
N TYR A 82 3.57 6.47 -13.34
CA TYR A 82 4.03 7.72 -12.71
C TYR A 82 4.66 8.71 -13.72
N ARG A 83 4.01 8.85 -14.88
CA ARG A 83 4.48 9.66 -16.02
C ARG A 83 4.75 11.11 -15.63
N SER A 84 5.87 11.66 -16.10
CA SER A 84 6.34 13.02 -15.79
C SER A 84 5.28 14.12 -15.91
N HIS A 85 4.52 14.14 -17.01
CA HIS A 85 3.48 15.15 -17.25
C HIS A 85 2.24 15.02 -16.34
N LEU A 86 2.08 13.93 -15.60
CA LEU A 86 0.98 13.69 -14.65
C LEU A 86 1.44 13.76 -13.19
N GLN A 87 2.74 13.83 -12.89
CA GLN A 87 3.26 13.71 -11.52
C GLN A 87 2.66 14.72 -10.55
N THR A 88 2.49 15.98 -10.96
CA THR A 88 1.86 17.00 -10.11
C THR A 88 0.44 16.61 -9.72
N GLN A 89 -0.37 16.17 -10.68
CA GLN A 89 -1.74 15.74 -10.45
C GLN A 89 -1.79 14.46 -9.59
N ILE A 90 -0.93 13.48 -9.89
CA ILE A 90 -0.82 12.24 -9.12
C ILE A 90 -0.47 12.52 -7.67
N ASN A 91 0.51 13.39 -7.42
CA ASN A 91 0.95 13.74 -6.06
C ASN A 91 -0.14 14.46 -5.28
N GLU A 92 -0.88 15.37 -5.92
CA GLU A 92 -2.03 16.04 -5.30
C GLU A 92 -3.12 15.03 -4.92
N LEU A 93 -3.50 14.15 -5.86
CA LEU A 93 -4.48 13.09 -5.65
C LEU A 93 -4.06 12.16 -4.51
N ASN A 94 -2.84 11.65 -4.56
CA ASN A 94 -2.30 10.75 -3.55
C ASN A 94 -2.33 11.37 -2.15
N GLY A 95 -2.08 12.67 -2.01
CA GLY A 95 -2.09 13.36 -0.72
C GLY A 95 -3.45 13.30 -0.03
N TRP A 96 -4.52 13.70 -0.73
CA TRP A 96 -5.86 13.69 -0.14
C TRP A 96 -6.50 12.29 -0.13
N ILE A 97 -6.19 11.42 -1.10
CA ILE A 97 -6.62 10.01 -1.09
C ILE A 97 -5.99 9.29 0.10
N TYR A 98 -4.71 9.49 0.36
CA TYR A 98 -4.06 8.87 1.52
C TYR A 98 -4.67 9.36 2.84
N SER A 99 -4.74 10.69 3.02
CA SER A 99 -5.18 11.27 4.29
C SER A 99 -6.67 11.05 4.57
N GLY A 100 -7.52 11.16 3.55
CA GLY A 100 -8.98 11.08 3.65
C GLY A 100 -9.53 9.66 3.45
N ILE A 101 -8.91 8.84 2.60
CA ILE A 101 -9.43 7.50 2.26
C ILE A 101 -8.55 6.40 2.84
N ASN A 102 -7.31 6.24 2.35
CA ASN A 102 -6.49 5.08 2.73
C ASN A 102 -6.24 5.01 4.24
N ASN A 103 -5.89 6.14 4.86
CA ASN A 103 -5.72 6.25 6.31
C ASN A 103 -7.04 6.58 7.03
N GLY A 104 -7.99 7.20 6.32
CA GLY A 104 -9.32 7.55 6.85
C GLY A 104 -10.08 6.33 7.35
N VAL A 105 -10.08 5.23 6.58
CA VAL A 105 -10.73 3.97 7.00
C VAL A 105 -10.13 3.38 8.27
N TYR A 106 -8.80 3.43 8.43
CA TYR A 106 -8.14 3.00 9.67
C TYR A 106 -8.50 3.90 10.85
N LYS A 107 -8.51 5.22 10.65
CA LYS A 107 -8.90 6.18 11.68
C LYS A 107 -10.35 5.96 12.14
N CYS A 108 -11.28 5.67 11.22
CA CYS A 108 -12.65 5.28 11.56
C CYS A 108 -12.67 4.01 12.41
N GLY A 109 -11.98 2.94 11.97
CA GLY A 109 -11.95 1.66 12.67
C GLY A 109 -11.29 1.70 14.05
N PHE A 110 -10.37 2.64 14.29
CA PHE A 110 -9.69 2.81 15.58
C PHE A 110 -10.29 3.88 16.49
N ALA A 111 -11.30 4.63 16.03
CA ALA A 111 -11.95 5.65 16.83
C ALA A 111 -12.72 5.01 18.01
N LYS A 112 -12.35 5.38 19.24
CA LYS A 112 -12.97 4.84 20.47
C LYS A 112 -14.16 5.67 20.97
N LYS A 113 -14.48 6.78 20.32
CA LYS A 113 -15.51 7.74 20.72
C LYS A 113 -16.31 8.18 19.50
N GLN A 114 -17.60 8.42 19.72
CA GLN A 114 -18.55 8.79 18.66
C GLN A 114 -18.16 10.07 17.91
N GLY A 115 -17.86 11.17 18.62
CA GLY A 115 -17.51 12.44 17.97
C GLY A 115 -16.32 12.35 17.01
N PRO A 116 -15.15 11.83 17.43
CA PRO A 116 -14.03 11.59 16.54
C PRO A 116 -14.33 10.62 15.40
N TYR A 117 -15.15 9.59 15.65
CA TYR A 117 -15.60 8.69 14.58
C TYR A 117 -16.39 9.43 13.51
N GLU A 118 -17.39 10.23 13.91
CA GLU A 118 -18.25 10.99 12.99
C GLU A 118 -17.45 12.01 12.16
N GLU A 119 -16.48 12.68 12.77
CA GLU A 119 -15.61 13.64 12.08
C GLU A 119 -14.78 12.96 10.98
N VAL A 120 -14.13 11.83 11.31
CA VAL A 120 -13.31 11.08 10.36
C VAL A 120 -14.19 10.44 9.29
N ALA A 121 -15.34 9.88 9.66
CA ALA A 121 -16.28 9.28 8.72
C ALA A 121 -16.76 10.33 7.71
N LYS A 122 -17.11 11.53 8.16
CA LYS A 122 -17.47 12.64 7.29
C LYS A 122 -16.33 12.96 6.29
N GLN A 123 -15.09 13.11 6.77
CA GLN A 123 -13.93 13.39 5.90
C GLN A 123 -13.70 12.27 4.86
N LEU A 124 -13.88 11.01 5.27
CA LEU A 124 -13.78 9.85 4.39
C LEU A 124 -14.81 9.90 3.26
N TYR A 125 -16.09 10.13 3.59
CA TYR A 125 -17.15 10.20 2.59
C TYR A 125 -17.00 11.42 1.69
N GLU A 126 -16.62 12.58 2.22
CA GLU A 126 -16.31 13.77 1.40
C GLU A 126 -15.16 13.51 0.40
N ALA A 127 -14.17 12.71 0.78
CA ALA A 127 -13.09 12.31 -0.13
C ALA A 127 -13.56 11.29 -1.19
N LEU A 128 -14.41 10.34 -0.82
CA LEU A 128 -15.02 9.39 -1.76
C LEU A 128 -15.91 10.12 -2.78
N ASP A 129 -16.69 11.11 -2.35
CA ASP A 129 -17.52 11.94 -3.24
C ASP A 129 -16.64 12.70 -4.26
N LYS A 130 -15.45 13.17 -3.86
CA LYS A 130 -14.49 13.77 -4.80
C LYS A 130 -14.00 12.76 -5.84
N CYS A 131 -13.70 11.52 -5.45
CA CYS A 131 -13.35 10.46 -6.40
C CYS A 131 -14.50 10.21 -7.39
N GLU A 132 -15.74 10.12 -6.89
CA GLU A 132 -16.94 9.92 -7.71
C GLU A 132 -17.13 11.06 -8.72
N GLU A 133 -16.98 12.32 -8.31
CA GLU A 133 -17.07 13.47 -9.23
C GLU A 133 -16.01 13.44 -10.34
N ILE A 134 -14.82 12.89 -10.06
CA ILE A 134 -13.80 12.66 -11.07
C ILE A 134 -14.25 11.52 -12.01
N HIS A 135 -14.68 10.38 -11.47
CA HIS A 135 -15.06 9.21 -12.26
C HIS A 135 -16.31 9.41 -13.13
N ARG A 136 -17.17 10.38 -12.78
CA ARG A 136 -18.27 10.82 -13.67
C ARG A 136 -17.81 11.40 -15.00
N LYS A 137 -16.59 11.96 -15.05
CA LYS A 137 -16.06 12.68 -16.22
C LYS A 137 -15.01 11.89 -16.99
N GLN A 138 -14.37 10.93 -16.34
CA GLN A 138 -13.21 10.23 -16.87
C GLN A 138 -13.04 8.85 -16.23
N ARG A 139 -12.38 7.95 -16.95
CA ARG A 139 -12.26 6.55 -16.51
C ARG A 139 -11.36 6.37 -15.29
N TYR A 140 -10.25 7.10 -15.23
CA TYR A 140 -9.23 7.03 -14.19
C TYR A 140 -9.06 8.38 -13.51
N LEU A 141 -8.38 8.44 -12.36
CA LEU A 141 -8.23 9.66 -11.57
C LEU A 141 -7.43 10.77 -12.30
N CYS A 142 -6.55 10.40 -13.23
CA CYS A 142 -5.75 11.32 -14.05
C CYS A 142 -6.18 11.31 -15.54
N GLY A 143 -7.44 11.01 -15.85
CA GLY A 143 -7.99 11.05 -17.21
C GLY A 143 -8.26 9.66 -17.77
N ASN A 144 -7.70 9.35 -18.94
CA ASN A 144 -7.99 8.13 -19.69
C ASN A 144 -6.93 7.03 -19.55
N SER A 145 -5.96 7.19 -18.66
CA SER A 145 -4.92 6.21 -18.42
C SER A 145 -4.74 5.93 -16.94
N LEU A 146 -4.54 4.66 -16.61
CA LEU A 146 -4.22 4.20 -15.26
C LEU A 146 -2.91 4.85 -14.77
N THR A 147 -2.90 5.24 -13.50
CA THR A 147 -1.74 5.76 -12.76
C THR A 147 -1.62 5.10 -11.39
N GLU A 148 -0.53 5.36 -10.67
CA GLU A 148 -0.37 4.86 -9.29
C GLU A 148 -1.47 5.36 -8.34
N ALA A 149 -2.08 6.53 -8.60
CA ALA A 149 -3.17 7.06 -7.79
C ALA A 149 -4.38 6.12 -7.83
N ASP A 150 -4.69 5.57 -9.01
CA ASP A 150 -5.78 4.61 -9.17
C ASP A 150 -5.50 3.32 -8.41
N VAL A 151 -4.26 2.82 -8.50
CA VAL A 151 -3.82 1.60 -7.78
C VAL A 151 -3.93 1.79 -6.27
N ARG A 152 -3.47 2.94 -5.75
CA ARG A 152 -3.51 3.30 -4.33
C ARG A 152 -4.94 3.48 -3.82
N LEU A 153 -5.84 4.03 -4.63
CA LEU A 153 -7.26 4.11 -4.29
C LEU A 153 -7.90 2.71 -4.27
N PHE A 154 -7.66 1.92 -5.31
CA PHE A 154 -8.27 0.61 -5.53
C PHE A 154 -8.05 -0.35 -4.36
N VAL A 155 -6.83 -0.42 -3.81
CA VAL A 155 -6.53 -1.33 -2.69
C VAL A 155 -7.34 -1.04 -1.43
N THR A 156 -7.83 0.19 -1.24
CA THR A 156 -8.78 0.50 -0.17
C THR A 156 -10.21 0.17 -0.59
N LEU A 157 -10.62 0.55 -1.80
CA LEU A 157 -11.99 0.34 -2.28
C LEU A 157 -12.39 -1.14 -2.33
N ILE A 158 -11.49 -2.01 -2.79
CA ILE A 158 -11.77 -3.45 -2.90
C ILE A 158 -12.04 -4.12 -1.54
N ARG A 159 -11.60 -3.51 -0.44
CA ARG A 159 -11.82 -3.99 0.94
C ARG A 159 -12.92 -3.22 1.66
N PHE A 160 -13.49 -2.21 1.03
CA PHE A 160 -14.34 -1.23 1.70
C PHE A 160 -15.69 -1.84 2.13
N ASP A 161 -16.31 -2.62 1.25
CA ASP A 161 -17.62 -3.23 1.52
C ASP A 161 -17.49 -4.49 2.40
N GLU A 162 -16.45 -5.31 2.19
CA GLU A 162 -16.20 -6.54 2.95
C GLU A 162 -15.94 -6.27 4.45
N LEU A 163 -15.45 -5.08 4.79
CA LEU A 163 -15.14 -4.68 6.17
C LEU A 163 -16.25 -3.85 6.83
N LYS A 164 -17.35 -3.58 6.12
CA LYS A 164 -18.52 -2.83 6.63
C LYS A 164 -19.65 -3.71 7.18
N SER A 165 -19.45 -5.02 7.25
CA SER A 165 -20.41 -5.98 7.84
C SER A 165 -20.36 -6.02 9.36
#